data_AF-A0A8T7K6E8-F1
#
_entry.id   AF-A0A8T7K6E8-F1
#
_cell.length_a   1.000
_cell.length_b   1.000
_cell.length_c   1.000
_cell.angle_alpha   90.00
_cell.angle_beta   90.00
_cell.angle_gamma   90.00
#
_symmetry.space_group_name_H-M   'P 1'
#
loop_
_entity.id
_entity.type
_entity.pdbx_description
1 polymer ?
#
loop_
_entity_poly.entity_id
_entity_poly.type
_entity_poly.pdbx_seq_one_letter_code
_entity_poly.pdbx_strand_id
1 'polypeptide(L)'
;MTDIVLSSTWLPRGELPRFERLHVRLAGLYAHMILVVPIDTEDAIVDTVYKFADVSVIRYGAPNDAGRHCALQMALETGLPHIHYCDFDRLLRWVELYEDELRQTVEALRAAEALMIGRTPYAFGTHPKCMQHSEALVNDVFSHLLGTKLDLTSGSKAFSRRAVEVLVNQTSPGNGMATDTEWPVVLQRAGFRLSALLVDGLDWETADRYLPQAADPETQRRAAEAYDANVENWHFRVRLAQDIIHLGLETLRR
;
A
#
# COMPACT_ATOMS: atom_id res chain seq x y z
N MET A 1 -13.87 0.30 20.63
CA MET A 1 -12.88 -0.72 20.27
C MET A 1 -12.64 -0.58 18.78
N THR A 2 -11.38 -0.51 18.36
CA THR A 2 -11.02 -0.56 16.94
C THR A 2 -11.48 -1.92 16.38
N ASP A 3 -11.95 -1.95 15.13
CA ASP A 3 -12.49 -3.13 14.42
C ASP A 3 -11.86 -3.24 13.01
N ILE A 4 -10.70 -2.62 12.85
CA ILE A 4 -9.98 -2.50 11.60
C ILE A 4 -8.64 -3.22 11.79
N VAL A 5 -8.34 -4.17 10.90
CA VAL A 5 -7.01 -4.75 10.79
C VAL A 5 -6.20 -3.94 9.78
N LEU A 6 -4.99 -3.53 10.18
CA LEU A 6 -3.99 -3.11 9.23
C LEU A 6 -3.33 -4.37 8.65
N SER A 7 -3.24 -4.45 7.34
CA SER A 7 -2.48 -5.47 6.64
C SER A 7 -1.46 -4.84 5.72
N SER A 8 -0.22 -5.30 5.78
CA SER A 8 0.89 -4.59 5.17
C SER A 8 1.93 -5.55 4.62
N THR A 9 2.49 -5.21 3.47
CA THR A 9 3.79 -5.71 3.05
C THR A 9 4.87 -4.81 3.59
N TRP A 10 5.98 -5.40 4.02
CA TRP A 10 7.13 -4.66 4.51
C TRP A 10 8.43 -5.30 4.06
N LEU A 11 9.24 -4.52 3.34
CA LEU A 11 10.63 -4.84 3.05
C LEU A 11 11.51 -3.91 3.90
N PRO A 12 12.03 -4.38 5.06
CA PRO A 12 12.76 -3.53 5.97
C PRO A 12 14.01 -2.92 5.35
N ARG A 13 14.09 -1.58 5.38
CA ARG A 13 15.23 -0.76 4.93
C ARG A 13 15.51 0.34 5.95
N GLY A 14 15.52 -0.06 7.23
CA GLY A 14 15.89 0.80 8.36
C GLY A 14 14.72 1.45 9.09
N GLU A 15 13.47 1.10 8.79
CA GLU A 15 12.29 1.72 9.40
C GLU A 15 11.94 1.17 10.79
N LEU A 16 12.60 0.09 11.25
CA LEU A 16 12.28 -0.56 12.53
C LEU A 16 12.29 0.42 13.73
N PRO A 17 13.31 1.29 13.93
CA PRO A 17 13.29 2.25 15.04
C PRO A 17 12.15 3.28 14.92
N ARG A 18 11.75 3.64 13.70
CA ARG A 18 10.56 4.50 13.47
C ARG A 18 9.30 3.77 13.90
N PHE A 19 9.17 2.49 13.51
CA PHE A 19 8.04 1.68 13.93
C PHE A 19 7.96 1.57 15.46
N GLU A 20 9.04 1.25 16.17
CA GLU A 20 9.04 1.15 17.63
C GLU A 20 8.55 2.44 18.31
N ARG A 21 8.97 3.60 17.79
CA ARG A 21 8.53 4.92 18.28
C ARG A 21 7.07 5.23 17.95
N LEU A 22 6.60 4.82 16.77
CA LEU A 22 5.28 5.17 16.24
C LEU A 22 4.20 4.13 16.58
N HIS A 23 4.57 2.95 17.09
CA HIS A 23 3.68 1.85 17.41
C HIS A 23 2.48 2.28 18.26
N VAL A 24 2.70 3.04 19.34
CA VAL A 24 1.62 3.49 20.24
C VAL A 24 0.53 4.28 19.49
N ARG A 25 0.92 5.07 18.48
CA ARG A 25 -0.02 5.83 17.64
C ARG A 25 -0.81 4.90 16.72
N LEU A 26 -0.13 3.92 16.11
CA LEU A 26 -0.74 2.92 15.22
C LEU A 26 -1.68 1.97 15.98
N ALA A 27 -1.28 1.49 17.17
CA ALA A 27 -2.10 0.65 18.05
C ALA A 27 -3.37 1.36 18.53
N GLY A 28 -3.37 2.71 18.55
CA GLY A 28 -4.57 3.51 18.81
C GLY A 28 -5.56 3.55 17.64
N LEU A 29 -5.15 3.17 16.43
CA LEU A 29 -5.97 3.22 15.20
C LEU A 29 -6.44 1.83 14.75
N TYR A 30 -5.61 0.80 14.95
CA TYR A 30 -5.88 -0.55 14.48
C TYR A 30 -6.11 -1.51 15.64
N ALA A 31 -6.98 -2.49 15.43
CA ALA A 31 -7.20 -3.54 16.41
C ALA A 31 -6.10 -4.59 16.38
N HIS A 32 -5.51 -4.79 15.20
CA HIS A 32 -4.41 -5.71 14.96
C HIS A 32 -3.64 -5.25 13.72
N MET A 33 -2.34 -5.55 13.67
CA MET A 33 -1.47 -5.26 12.54
C MET A 33 -0.84 -6.54 12.01
N ILE A 34 -0.87 -6.74 10.70
CA ILE A 34 -0.24 -7.87 10.02
C ILE A 34 0.86 -7.34 9.13
N LEU A 35 2.10 -7.74 9.41
CA LEU A 35 3.27 -7.40 8.62
C LEU A 35 3.77 -8.63 7.87
N VAL A 36 3.60 -8.63 6.55
CA VAL A 36 4.15 -9.65 5.67
C VAL A 36 5.52 -9.21 5.20
N VAL A 37 6.54 -10.00 5.57
CA VAL A 37 7.95 -9.71 5.29
C VAL A 37 8.57 -10.81 4.41
N PRO A 38 9.61 -10.51 3.62
CA PRO A 38 10.37 -11.53 2.89
C PRO A 38 10.87 -12.66 3.80
N ILE A 39 10.95 -13.88 3.25
CA ILE A 39 11.41 -15.07 3.97
C ILE A 39 12.81 -14.92 4.57
N ASP A 40 13.66 -14.13 3.92
CA ASP A 40 15.06 -13.84 4.24
C ASP A 40 15.25 -12.60 5.13
N THR A 41 14.16 -12.02 5.64
CA THR A 41 14.24 -10.92 6.62
C THR A 41 15.07 -11.34 7.84
N GLU A 42 15.94 -10.47 8.36
CA GLU A 42 16.77 -10.80 9.51
C GLU A 42 15.94 -11.17 10.75
N ASP A 43 16.33 -12.23 11.47
CA ASP A 43 15.63 -12.69 12.68
C ASP A 43 15.54 -11.60 13.75
N ALA A 44 16.59 -10.78 13.91
CA ALA A 44 16.59 -9.68 14.87
C ALA A 44 15.46 -8.65 14.62
N ILE A 45 15.09 -8.42 13.35
CA ILE A 45 13.98 -7.53 13.00
C ILE A 45 12.66 -8.19 13.41
N VAL A 46 12.48 -9.45 13.04
CA VAL A 46 11.26 -10.21 13.32
C VAL A 46 11.04 -10.39 14.84
N ASP A 47 12.09 -10.75 15.58
CA ASP A 47 12.08 -10.88 17.04
C ASP A 47 11.74 -9.56 17.74
N THR A 48 12.16 -8.44 17.16
CA THR A 48 11.81 -7.12 17.72
C THR A 48 10.33 -6.82 17.51
N VAL A 49 9.78 -7.12 16.33
CA VAL A 49 8.35 -6.91 16.07
C VAL A 49 7.47 -7.87 16.89
N TYR A 50 7.91 -9.11 17.15
CA TYR A 50 7.17 -10.04 17.99
C TYR A 50 6.96 -9.58 19.44
N LYS A 51 7.68 -8.54 19.90
CA LYS A 51 7.46 -7.93 21.22
C LYS A 51 6.13 -7.16 21.31
N PHE A 52 5.53 -6.81 20.18
CA PHE A 52 4.25 -6.11 20.12
C PHE A 52 3.11 -7.11 20.01
N ALA A 53 2.28 -7.21 21.05
CA ALA A 53 1.24 -8.24 21.17
C ALA A 53 0.10 -8.11 20.14
N ASP A 54 -0.10 -6.90 19.62
CA ASP A 54 -1.10 -6.52 18.60
C ASP A 54 -0.55 -6.62 17.17
N VAL A 55 0.62 -7.26 16.99
CA VAL A 55 1.28 -7.38 15.70
C VAL A 55 1.58 -8.84 15.39
N SER A 56 1.21 -9.28 14.19
CA SER A 56 1.63 -10.56 13.63
C SER A 56 2.61 -10.34 12.49
N VAL A 57 3.72 -11.07 12.51
CA VAL A 57 4.70 -11.07 11.42
C VAL A 57 4.62 -12.37 10.67
N ILE A 58 4.43 -12.29 9.36
CA ILE A 58 4.35 -13.45 8.46
C ILE A 58 5.52 -13.39 7.50
N ARG A 59 6.42 -14.37 7.58
CA ARG A 59 7.50 -14.54 6.62
C ARG A 59 6.94 -15.21 5.36
N TYR A 60 7.15 -14.61 4.20
CA TYR A 60 6.64 -15.14 2.94
C TYR A 60 7.78 -15.38 1.94
N GLY A 61 7.85 -16.61 1.43
CA GLY A 61 8.88 -17.07 0.49
C GLY A 61 8.27 -17.85 -0.65
N ALA A 62 7.83 -17.16 -1.70
CA ALA A 62 7.48 -17.75 -2.99
C ALA A 62 7.94 -16.79 -4.10
N PRO A 63 8.22 -17.28 -5.33
CA PRO A 63 8.67 -16.43 -6.41
C PRO A 63 7.56 -15.43 -6.77
N ASN A 64 7.93 -14.17 -6.99
CA ASN A 64 7.09 -13.09 -7.52
C ASN A 64 6.05 -12.47 -6.57
N ASP A 65 6.51 -11.72 -5.56
CA ASP A 65 5.77 -10.57 -5.03
C ASP A 65 4.34 -10.85 -4.51
N ALA A 66 4.02 -12.09 -4.10
CA ALA A 66 2.70 -12.46 -3.59
C ALA A 66 2.43 -11.97 -2.15
N GLY A 67 3.31 -11.13 -1.60
CA GLY A 67 3.20 -10.60 -0.25
C GLY A 67 1.88 -9.87 -0.02
N ARG A 68 1.40 -9.09 -1.01
CA ARG A 68 0.13 -8.36 -0.92
C ARG A 68 -1.09 -9.30 -0.81
N HIS A 69 -1.09 -10.38 -1.58
CA HIS A 69 -2.14 -11.40 -1.50
C HIS A 69 -2.08 -12.15 -0.17
N CYS A 70 -0.88 -12.52 0.29
CA CYS A 70 -0.70 -13.14 1.60
C CYS A 70 -1.23 -12.20 2.70
N ALA A 71 -0.92 -10.91 2.63
CA ALA A 71 -1.38 -9.91 3.59
C ALA A 71 -2.92 -9.88 3.69
N LEU A 72 -3.62 -9.87 2.55
CA LEU A 72 -5.09 -9.94 2.53
C LEU A 72 -5.63 -11.26 3.10
N GLN A 73 -5.02 -12.39 2.76
CA GLN A 73 -5.43 -13.69 3.29
C GLN A 73 -5.31 -13.76 4.81
N MET A 74 -4.19 -13.28 5.35
CA MET A 74 -3.95 -13.23 6.80
C MET A 74 -4.91 -12.26 7.49
N ALA A 75 -5.28 -11.15 6.83
CA ALA A 75 -6.28 -10.23 7.36
C ALA A 75 -7.64 -10.90 7.59
N LEU A 76 -8.04 -11.86 6.73
CA LEU A 76 -9.28 -12.62 6.91
C LEU A 76 -9.27 -13.50 8.17
N GLU A 77 -8.10 -13.97 8.62
CA GLU A 77 -7.98 -14.83 9.81
C GLU A 77 -8.31 -14.08 11.11
N THR A 78 -8.18 -12.76 11.12
CA THR A 78 -8.49 -11.92 12.29
C THR A 78 -9.98 -11.85 12.62
N GLY A 79 -10.86 -12.20 11.67
CA GLY A 79 -12.31 -12.06 11.81
C GLY A 79 -12.83 -10.61 11.80
N LEU A 80 -11.94 -9.61 11.62
CA LEU A 80 -12.34 -8.21 11.67
C LEU A 80 -13.12 -7.77 10.40
N PRO A 81 -14.09 -6.86 10.54
CA PRO A 81 -14.99 -6.47 9.45
C PRO A 81 -14.33 -5.59 8.37
N HIS A 82 -13.28 -4.85 8.73
CA HIS A 82 -12.63 -3.88 7.85
C HIS A 82 -11.13 -4.11 7.78
N ILE A 83 -10.59 -4.04 6.57
CA ILE A 83 -9.17 -4.27 6.28
C ILE A 83 -8.61 -2.98 5.65
N HIS A 84 -7.61 -2.40 6.27
CA HIS A 84 -6.78 -1.36 5.65
C HIS A 84 -5.49 -2.01 5.15
N TYR A 85 -5.31 -2.03 3.83
CA TYR A 85 -4.04 -2.39 3.22
C TYR A 85 -3.20 -1.13 2.97
N CYS A 86 -1.94 -1.11 3.42
CA CYS A 86 -1.00 -0.04 3.12
C CYS A 86 0.42 -0.61 3.08
N ASP A 87 1.28 -0.15 2.16
CA ASP A 87 2.72 -0.44 2.22
C ASP A 87 3.31 0.14 3.52
N PHE A 88 4.12 -0.64 4.25
CA PHE A 88 4.46 -0.30 5.64
C PHE A 88 5.29 0.97 5.77
N ASP A 89 6.25 1.17 4.87
CA ASP A 89 7.11 2.35 4.83
C ASP A 89 6.28 3.63 4.58
N ARG A 90 5.28 3.56 3.71
CA ARG A 90 4.29 4.63 3.49
C ARG A 90 3.47 4.90 4.73
N LEU A 91 2.96 3.86 5.39
CA LEU A 91 2.18 4.02 6.62
C LEU A 91 2.99 4.70 7.74
N LEU A 92 4.27 4.30 7.90
CA LEU A 92 5.14 4.91 8.91
C LEU A 92 5.38 6.39 8.65
N ARG A 93 5.57 6.78 7.38
CA ARG A 93 5.64 8.20 7.00
C ARG A 93 4.31 8.92 7.25
N TRP A 94 3.19 8.29 6.90
CA TRP A 94 1.86 8.86 7.08
C TRP A 94 1.56 9.15 8.55
N VAL A 95 1.73 8.17 9.44
CA VAL A 95 1.50 8.38 10.87
C VAL A 95 2.49 9.37 11.46
N GLU A 96 3.72 9.43 10.95
CA GLU A 96 4.73 10.37 11.43
C GLU A 96 4.37 11.82 11.14
N LEU A 97 3.95 12.12 9.91
CA LEU A 97 3.77 13.49 9.41
C LEU A 97 2.31 13.97 9.37
N TYR A 98 1.34 13.07 9.18
CA TYR A 98 -0.07 13.42 8.96
C TYR A 98 -1.01 12.52 9.79
N GLU A 99 -0.76 12.37 11.10
CA GLU A 99 -1.57 11.49 11.97
C GLU A 99 -3.05 11.80 11.95
N ASP A 100 -3.43 13.08 11.99
CA ASP A 100 -4.84 13.47 11.99
C ASP A 100 -5.54 13.07 10.68
N GLU A 101 -4.84 13.15 9.56
CA GLU A 101 -5.34 12.69 8.25
C GLU A 101 -5.46 11.16 8.21
N LEU A 102 -4.48 10.44 8.74
CA LEU A 102 -4.55 8.98 8.87
C LEU A 102 -5.74 8.56 9.74
N ARG A 103 -5.95 9.23 10.87
CA ARG A 103 -7.09 8.98 11.77
C ARG A 103 -8.42 9.21 11.05
N GLN A 104 -8.56 10.32 10.32
CA GLN A 104 -9.76 10.60 9.53
C GLN A 104 -9.99 9.55 8.43
N THR A 105 -8.91 9.08 7.81
CA THR A 105 -8.98 8.02 6.79
C THR A 105 -9.42 6.68 7.38
N VAL A 106 -8.89 6.31 8.56
CA VAL A 106 -9.28 5.11 9.30
C VAL A 106 -10.74 5.17 9.77
N GLU A 107 -11.30 6.35 10.01
CA GLU A 107 -12.75 6.47 10.25
C GLU A 107 -13.55 6.34 8.95
N ALA A 108 -13.09 6.95 7.86
CA ALA A 108 -13.78 6.91 6.57
C ALA A 108 -13.91 5.49 5.99
N LEU A 109 -12.93 4.60 6.22
CA LEU A 109 -12.96 3.25 5.67
C LEU A 109 -14.11 2.38 6.22
N ARG A 110 -14.65 2.70 7.41
CA ARG A 110 -15.79 1.98 8.00
C ARG A 110 -17.05 2.08 7.15
N ALA A 111 -17.17 3.16 6.38
CA ALA A 111 -18.32 3.45 5.54
C ALA A 111 -18.20 2.90 4.11
N ALA A 112 -17.05 2.30 3.74
CA ALA A 112 -16.75 1.90 2.38
C ALA A 112 -16.62 0.38 2.24
N GLU A 113 -17.17 -0.16 1.15
CA GLU A 113 -16.95 -1.58 0.81
C GLU A 113 -15.60 -1.81 0.14
N ALA A 114 -15.17 -0.86 -0.70
CA ALA A 114 -13.89 -0.81 -1.39
C ALA A 114 -13.48 0.66 -1.60
N LEU A 115 -12.44 1.10 -0.91
CA LEU A 115 -11.92 2.47 -0.93
C LEU A 115 -10.50 2.47 -1.50
N MET A 116 -10.31 3.13 -2.63
CA MET A 116 -8.99 3.40 -3.17
C MET A 116 -8.47 4.68 -2.53
N ILE A 117 -7.40 4.58 -1.76
CA ILE A 117 -6.80 5.69 -1.03
C ILE A 117 -5.65 6.21 -1.88
N GLY A 118 -5.91 7.27 -2.63
CA GLY A 118 -4.99 7.88 -3.57
C GLY A 118 -4.21 9.05 -2.97
N ARG A 119 -3.25 9.56 -3.73
CA ARG A 119 -2.47 10.76 -3.40
C ARG A 119 -3.17 12.02 -3.91
N THR A 120 -3.13 13.08 -3.12
CA THR A 120 -3.44 14.42 -3.64
C THR A 120 -2.44 14.83 -4.73
N PRO A 121 -2.73 15.88 -5.52
CA PRO A 121 -1.74 16.45 -6.43
C PRO A 121 -0.43 16.86 -5.75
N TYR A 122 -0.49 17.30 -4.48
CA TYR A 122 0.69 17.62 -3.69
C TYR A 122 1.53 16.38 -3.40
N ALA A 123 0.94 15.35 -2.78
CA ALA A 123 1.65 14.12 -2.44
C ALA A 123 2.20 13.39 -3.68
N PHE A 124 1.42 13.34 -4.77
CA PHE A 124 1.86 12.78 -6.03
C PHE A 124 3.09 13.52 -6.59
N GLY A 125 3.10 14.85 -6.48
CA GLY A 125 4.19 15.71 -6.94
C GLY A 125 5.52 15.53 -6.20
N THR A 126 5.53 14.88 -5.02
CA THR A 126 6.76 14.57 -4.27
C THR A 126 7.55 13.38 -4.83
N HIS A 127 6.91 12.55 -5.66
CA HIS A 127 7.53 11.35 -6.24
C HIS A 127 8.50 11.73 -7.38
N PRO A 128 9.47 10.87 -7.75
CA PRO A 128 10.29 11.06 -8.94
C PRO A 128 9.42 11.20 -10.20
N LYS A 129 9.83 12.02 -11.16
CA LYS A 129 9.08 12.27 -12.41
C LYS A 129 8.84 10.99 -13.19
N CYS A 130 9.81 10.08 -13.22
CA CYS A 130 9.61 8.79 -13.90
C CYS A 130 8.46 7.98 -13.28
N MET A 131 8.29 8.04 -11.95
CA MET A 131 7.13 7.45 -11.27
C MET A 131 5.86 8.23 -11.64
N GLN A 132 5.86 9.56 -11.49
CA GLN A 132 4.70 10.41 -11.80
C GLN A 132 4.15 10.14 -13.21
N HIS A 133 5.01 10.11 -14.24
CA HIS A 133 4.57 9.88 -15.61
C HIS A 133 4.06 8.44 -15.82
N SER A 134 4.77 7.45 -15.30
CA SER A 134 4.38 6.03 -15.45
C SER A 134 3.07 5.71 -14.73
N GLU A 135 2.88 6.25 -13.52
CA GLU A 135 1.71 6.01 -12.68
C GLU A 135 0.49 6.81 -13.14
N ALA A 136 0.68 8.04 -13.63
CA ALA A 136 -0.40 8.81 -14.24
C ALA A 136 -1.04 8.05 -15.40
N LEU A 137 -0.23 7.40 -16.26
CA LEU A 137 -0.74 6.59 -17.35
C LEU A 137 -1.60 5.41 -16.85
N VAL A 138 -1.14 4.69 -15.82
CA VAL A 138 -1.90 3.59 -15.20
C VAL A 138 -3.23 4.14 -14.65
N ASN A 139 -3.15 5.22 -13.87
CA ASN A 139 -4.30 5.83 -13.22
C ASN A 139 -5.33 6.34 -14.24
N ASP A 140 -4.90 6.97 -15.32
CA ASP A 140 -5.78 7.49 -16.37
C ASP A 140 -6.51 6.36 -17.11
N VAL A 141 -5.79 5.30 -17.49
CA VAL A 141 -6.37 4.12 -18.18
C VAL A 141 -7.46 3.49 -17.32
N PHE A 142 -7.17 3.16 -16.06
CA PHE A 142 -8.16 2.48 -15.22
C PHE A 142 -9.22 3.42 -14.67
N SER A 143 -8.93 4.72 -14.49
CA SER A 143 -9.99 5.68 -14.17
C SER A 143 -11.03 5.76 -15.29
N HIS A 144 -10.58 5.74 -16.55
CA HIS A 144 -11.46 5.71 -17.70
C HIS A 144 -12.27 4.41 -17.75
N LEU A 145 -11.62 3.25 -17.63
CA LEU A 145 -12.27 1.94 -17.74
C LEU A 145 -13.23 1.65 -16.58
N LEU A 146 -12.89 2.09 -15.36
CA LEU A 146 -13.72 1.92 -14.17
C LEU A 146 -14.76 3.03 -14.01
N GLY A 147 -14.74 4.07 -14.86
CA GLY A 147 -15.70 5.18 -14.83
C GLY A 147 -15.62 6.08 -13.59
N THR A 148 -14.53 6.01 -12.83
CA THR A 148 -14.29 6.77 -11.60
C THR A 148 -12.86 7.25 -11.58
N LYS A 149 -12.60 8.51 -11.19
CA LYS A 149 -11.23 9.03 -11.04
C LYS A 149 -10.56 8.38 -9.83
N LEU A 150 -9.47 7.67 -10.05
CA LEU A 150 -8.74 6.89 -9.04
C LEU A 150 -7.22 7.14 -9.15
N ASP A 151 -6.52 7.12 -8.02
CA ASP A 151 -5.08 6.91 -7.97
C ASP A 151 -4.82 5.54 -7.35
N LEU A 152 -4.44 4.58 -8.20
CA LEU A 152 -4.40 3.16 -7.88
C LEU A 152 -3.02 2.67 -7.41
N THR A 153 -1.98 3.45 -7.76
CA THR A 153 -0.56 3.13 -7.56
C THR A 153 0.01 3.75 -6.27
N SER A 154 -0.88 4.24 -5.40
CA SER A 154 -0.55 4.90 -4.14
C SER A 154 -0.08 3.96 -3.02
N GLY A 155 -0.26 2.64 -3.20
CA GLY A 155 0.11 1.64 -2.19
C GLY A 155 -0.83 1.58 -0.97
N SER A 156 -2.03 2.18 -1.02
CA SER A 156 -3.02 2.11 0.06
C SER A 156 -4.45 1.91 -0.45
N LYS A 157 -5.19 0.99 0.18
CA LYS A 157 -6.56 0.60 -0.18
C LYS A 157 -7.26 0.09 1.07
N ALA A 158 -8.57 0.30 1.20
CA ALA A 158 -9.35 -0.30 2.28
C ALA A 158 -10.55 -1.07 1.75
N PHE A 159 -10.92 -2.13 2.46
CA PHE A 159 -11.89 -3.11 2.02
C PHE A 159 -12.77 -3.56 3.18
N SER A 160 -14.05 -3.79 2.89
CA SER A 160 -14.87 -4.68 3.71
C SER A 160 -14.31 -6.10 3.66
N ARG A 161 -14.58 -6.89 4.70
CA ARG A 161 -14.24 -8.31 4.74
C ARG A 161 -14.73 -9.06 3.49
N ARG A 162 -15.98 -8.82 3.09
CA ARG A 162 -16.60 -9.43 1.90
C ARG A 162 -15.84 -9.11 0.61
N ALA A 163 -15.33 -7.89 0.48
CA ALA A 163 -14.50 -7.52 -0.66
C ALA A 163 -13.16 -8.29 -0.66
N VAL A 164 -12.52 -8.44 0.50
CA VAL A 164 -11.28 -9.22 0.61
C VAL A 164 -11.51 -10.71 0.33
N GLU A 165 -12.63 -11.28 0.78
CA GLU A 165 -13.01 -12.67 0.44
C GLU A 165 -13.14 -12.85 -1.08
N VAL A 166 -13.70 -11.87 -1.79
CA VAL A 166 -13.77 -11.89 -3.26
C VAL A 166 -12.38 -11.79 -3.88
N LEU A 167 -11.52 -10.88 -3.40
CA LEU A 167 -10.16 -10.73 -3.92
C LEU A 167 -9.34 -12.01 -3.76
N VAL A 168 -9.32 -12.59 -2.56
CA VAL A 168 -8.58 -13.83 -2.26
C VAL A 168 -9.08 -15.02 -3.08
N ASN A 169 -10.37 -15.06 -3.43
CA ASN A 169 -10.95 -16.15 -4.22
C ASN A 169 -10.83 -15.96 -5.74
N GLN A 170 -10.71 -14.72 -6.23
CA GLN A 170 -10.76 -14.40 -7.67
C GLN A 170 -9.45 -13.85 -8.24
N THR A 171 -8.44 -13.66 -7.40
CA THR A 171 -7.08 -13.28 -7.82
C THR A 171 -6.10 -14.40 -7.52
N SER A 172 -4.95 -14.36 -8.19
CA SER A 172 -3.90 -15.36 -7.98
C SER A 172 -2.69 -14.72 -7.31
N PRO A 173 -2.03 -15.41 -6.36
CA PRO A 173 -0.70 -15.05 -5.91
C PRO A 173 0.28 -14.99 -7.11
N GLY A 174 1.28 -14.11 -7.04
CA GLY A 174 2.42 -14.14 -7.98
C GLY A 174 2.64 -12.85 -8.79
N ASN A 175 1.84 -11.80 -8.61
CA ASN A 175 2.11 -10.49 -9.20
C ASN A 175 1.62 -9.35 -8.29
N GLY A 176 2.37 -9.04 -7.24
CA GLY A 176 2.02 -8.03 -6.25
C GLY A 176 1.82 -6.64 -6.85
N MET A 177 2.65 -6.22 -7.80
CA MET A 177 2.50 -4.92 -8.46
C MET A 177 1.21 -4.78 -9.27
N ALA A 178 0.73 -5.86 -9.90
CA ALA A 178 -0.51 -5.82 -10.67
C ALA A 178 -1.78 -5.71 -9.82
N THR A 179 -1.68 -5.95 -8.51
CA THR A 179 -2.82 -5.80 -7.59
C THR A 179 -3.39 -4.38 -7.58
N ASP A 180 -2.60 -3.38 -7.97
CA ASP A 180 -3.05 -1.99 -8.07
C ASP A 180 -4.22 -1.83 -9.04
N THR A 181 -4.25 -2.59 -10.13
CA THR A 181 -5.33 -2.55 -11.14
C THR A 181 -6.21 -3.79 -11.11
N GLU A 182 -5.67 -4.96 -10.76
CA GLU A 182 -6.43 -6.21 -10.70
C GLU A 182 -7.53 -6.14 -9.64
N TRP A 183 -7.22 -5.70 -8.42
CA TRP A 183 -8.18 -5.66 -7.33
C TRP A 183 -9.40 -4.76 -7.60
N PRO A 184 -9.24 -3.48 -8.00
CA PRO A 184 -10.40 -2.64 -8.30
C PRO A 184 -11.23 -3.19 -9.47
N VAL A 185 -10.60 -3.79 -10.49
CA VAL A 185 -11.31 -4.44 -11.60
C VAL A 185 -12.15 -5.62 -11.11
N VAL A 186 -11.56 -6.54 -10.34
CA VAL A 186 -12.26 -7.71 -9.78
C VAL A 186 -13.44 -7.27 -8.92
N LEU A 187 -13.24 -6.28 -8.06
CA LEU A 187 -14.29 -5.78 -7.18
C LEU A 187 -15.42 -5.10 -7.95
N GLN A 188 -15.12 -4.26 -8.94
CA GLN A 188 -16.16 -3.66 -9.78
C GLN A 188 -16.98 -4.72 -10.51
N ARG A 189 -16.32 -5.73 -11.09
CA ARG A 189 -16.98 -6.85 -11.78
C ARG A 189 -17.86 -7.67 -10.83
N ALA A 190 -17.44 -7.82 -9.58
CA ALA A 190 -18.23 -8.47 -8.53
C ALA A 190 -19.35 -7.56 -7.96
N GLY A 191 -19.55 -6.36 -8.50
CA GLY A 191 -20.65 -5.46 -8.15
C GLY A 191 -20.38 -4.57 -6.93
N PHE A 192 -19.13 -4.48 -6.46
CA PHE A 192 -18.78 -3.57 -5.37
C PHE A 192 -18.68 -2.13 -5.86
N ARG A 193 -19.10 -1.20 -5.01
CA ARG A 193 -18.90 0.23 -5.26
C ARG A 193 -17.46 0.62 -4.93
N LEU A 194 -16.70 1.02 -5.95
CA LEU A 194 -15.40 1.66 -5.76
C LEU A 194 -15.60 3.12 -5.30
N SER A 195 -14.94 3.50 -4.22
CA SER A 195 -14.86 4.87 -3.73
C SER A 195 -13.41 5.36 -3.77
N ALA A 196 -13.22 6.68 -3.81
CA ALA A 196 -11.91 7.32 -3.81
C ALA A 196 -11.77 8.27 -2.62
N LEU A 197 -10.61 8.27 -1.99
CA LEU A 197 -10.19 9.27 -1.01
C LEU A 197 -8.77 9.69 -1.37
N LEU A 198 -8.49 10.99 -1.44
CA LEU A 198 -7.15 11.51 -1.71
C LEU A 198 -6.54 12.06 -0.42
N VAL A 199 -5.27 11.77 -0.18
CA VAL A 199 -4.56 12.08 1.07
C VAL A 199 -3.15 12.62 0.78
N ASP A 200 -2.63 13.47 1.66
CA ASP A 200 -1.26 14.00 1.58
C ASP A 200 -0.22 13.01 2.16
N GLY A 201 -0.62 12.17 3.11
CA GLY A 201 0.28 11.28 3.82
C GLY A 201 0.80 10.07 3.04
N LEU A 202 0.42 9.95 1.77
CA LEU A 202 1.02 9.01 0.81
C LEU A 202 2.08 9.69 -0.07
N ASP A 203 2.69 10.78 0.40
CA ASP A 203 3.87 11.39 -0.21
C ASP A 203 5.09 10.44 -0.18
N TRP A 204 6.14 10.78 -0.93
CA TRP A 204 7.18 9.82 -1.31
C TRP A 204 8.09 9.42 -0.15
N GLU A 205 7.94 8.19 0.32
CA GLU A 205 8.57 7.62 1.52
C GLU A 205 9.98 7.08 1.29
N THR A 206 10.36 6.80 0.05
CA THR A 206 11.64 6.15 -0.27
C THR A 206 12.86 6.97 0.19
N ALA A 207 12.71 8.30 0.31
CA ALA A 207 13.74 9.17 0.87
C ALA A 207 13.99 8.95 2.37
N ASP A 208 13.07 8.30 3.08
CA ASP A 208 13.15 8.02 4.52
C ASP A 208 14.03 6.81 4.84
N ARG A 209 14.40 6.00 3.84
CA ARG A 209 15.13 4.75 4.05
C ARG A 209 16.41 5.01 4.83
N TYR A 210 16.63 4.19 5.86
CA TYR A 210 17.75 4.29 6.80
C TYR A 210 17.81 5.58 7.63
N LEU A 211 16.77 6.43 7.61
CA LEU A 211 16.67 7.61 8.45
C LEU A 211 15.89 7.32 9.74
N PRO A 212 16.23 7.98 10.87
CA PRO A 212 15.52 7.81 12.14
C PRO A 212 14.13 8.49 12.16
N GLN A 213 13.84 9.31 11.16
CA GLN A 213 12.60 10.07 10.98
C GLN A 213 12.34 10.28 9.49
N ALA A 214 11.11 10.63 9.14
CA ALA A 214 10.75 11.01 7.78
C ALA A 214 11.70 12.08 7.22
N ALA A 215 12.12 11.91 5.97
CA ALA A 215 12.97 12.88 5.28
C ALA A 215 12.25 14.23 5.16
N ASP A 216 13.01 15.30 5.40
CA ASP A 216 12.56 16.66 5.14
C ASP A 216 12.33 16.90 3.63
N PRO A 217 11.58 17.95 3.24
CA PRO A 217 11.26 18.21 1.85
C PRO A 217 12.48 18.40 0.92
N GLU A 218 13.59 18.93 1.44
CA GLU A 218 14.81 19.15 0.65
C GLU A 218 15.51 17.82 0.36
N THR A 219 15.62 16.96 1.37
CA THR A 219 16.17 15.62 1.27
C THR A 219 15.31 14.73 0.36
N GLN A 220 13.98 14.81 0.49
CA GLN A 220 13.05 14.13 -0.40
C GLN A 220 13.22 14.59 -1.87
N ARG A 221 13.30 15.90 -2.12
CA ARG A 221 13.50 16.43 -3.47
C ARG A 221 14.82 15.98 -4.09
N ARG A 222 15.92 16.06 -3.36
CA ARG A 222 17.25 15.61 -3.84
C ARG A 222 17.27 14.11 -4.14
N ALA A 223 16.62 13.30 -3.31
CA ALA A 223 16.49 11.86 -3.56
C ALA A 223 15.66 11.59 -4.83
N ALA A 224 14.62 12.38 -5.09
CA ALA A 224 13.77 12.23 -6.28
C ALA A 224 14.52 12.61 -7.55
N GLU A 225 15.27 13.72 -7.51
CA GLU A 225 16.16 14.15 -8.60
C GLU A 225 17.24 13.11 -8.89
N ALA A 226 17.86 12.53 -7.85
CA ALA A 226 18.84 11.46 -8.01
C ALA A 226 18.22 10.18 -8.60
N TYR A 227 16.99 9.85 -8.22
CA TYR A 227 16.25 8.72 -8.79
C TYR A 227 15.96 8.95 -10.28
N ASP A 228 15.53 10.14 -10.66
CA ASP A 228 15.26 10.51 -12.06
C ASP A 228 16.53 10.64 -12.92
N ALA A 229 17.69 10.94 -12.32
CA ALA A 229 18.96 11.01 -13.05
C ALA A 229 19.43 9.62 -13.54
N ASN A 230 18.89 8.53 -12.98
CA ASN A 230 19.25 7.18 -13.39
C ASN A 230 18.29 6.65 -14.47
N VAL A 231 18.82 6.44 -15.68
CA VAL A 231 18.04 5.93 -16.83
C VAL A 231 17.41 4.55 -16.59
N GLU A 232 18.04 3.70 -15.78
CA GLU A 232 17.49 2.37 -15.48
C GLU A 232 16.21 2.46 -14.66
N ASN A 233 16.06 3.50 -13.84
CA ASN A 233 14.81 3.75 -13.12
C ASN A 233 13.68 4.11 -14.10
N TRP A 234 13.94 4.95 -15.10
CA TRP A 234 12.95 5.24 -16.15
C TRP A 234 12.55 3.97 -16.90
N HIS A 235 13.53 3.18 -17.34
CA HIS A 235 13.28 1.94 -18.05
C HIS A 235 12.49 0.93 -17.19
N PHE A 236 12.82 0.80 -15.91
CA PHE A 236 12.07 -0.02 -14.97
C PHE A 236 10.63 0.48 -14.80
N ARG A 237 10.41 1.77 -14.56
CA ARG A 237 9.08 2.35 -14.32
C ARG A 237 8.16 2.26 -15.54
N VAL A 238 8.71 2.42 -16.75
CA VAL A 238 7.94 2.24 -18.00
C VAL A 238 7.49 0.79 -18.16
N ARG A 239 8.40 -0.18 -17.99
CA ARG A 239 8.06 -1.62 -18.06
C ARG A 239 7.03 -1.99 -17.00
N LEU A 240 7.23 -1.54 -15.78
CA LEU A 240 6.30 -1.78 -14.68
C LEU A 240 4.89 -1.26 -15.00
N ALA A 241 4.75 -0.03 -15.53
CA ALA A 241 3.45 0.49 -15.93
C ALA A 241 2.82 -0.33 -17.07
N GLN A 242 3.61 -0.78 -18.04
CA GLN A 242 3.13 -1.68 -19.10
C GLN A 242 2.59 -2.99 -18.53
N ASP A 243 3.31 -3.61 -17.60
CA ASP A 243 2.90 -4.87 -16.96
C ASP A 243 1.61 -4.69 -16.16
N ILE A 244 1.50 -3.63 -15.36
CA ILE A 244 0.30 -3.29 -14.58
C ILE A 244 -0.91 -3.04 -15.49
N ILE A 245 -0.71 -2.32 -16.60
CA ILE A 245 -1.77 -2.07 -17.58
C ILE A 245 -2.19 -3.35 -18.27
N HIS A 246 -1.23 -4.13 -18.74
CA HIS A 246 -1.49 -5.39 -19.43
C HIS A 246 -2.32 -6.34 -18.56
N LEU A 247 -1.92 -6.56 -17.31
CA LEU A 247 -2.65 -7.45 -16.41
C LEU A 247 -4.05 -6.92 -16.08
N GLY A 248 -4.21 -5.64 -15.76
CA GLY A 248 -5.54 -5.12 -15.47
C GLY A 248 -6.48 -5.21 -16.69
N LEU A 249 -5.97 -5.07 -17.92
CA LEU A 249 -6.73 -5.31 -19.15
C LEU A 249 -7.07 -6.79 -19.35
N GLU A 250 -6.19 -7.72 -18.98
CA GLU A 250 -6.51 -9.16 -18.99
C GLU A 250 -7.61 -9.49 -17.99
N THR A 251 -7.54 -8.93 -16.77
CA THR A 251 -8.54 -9.14 -15.72
C THR A 251 -9.92 -8.61 -16.14
N LEU A 252 -9.98 -7.52 -16.92
CA LEU A 252 -11.23 -7.02 -17.51
C LEU A 252 -11.86 -7.97 -18.54
N ARG A 253 -11.06 -8.83 -19.18
CA ARG A 253 -11.52 -9.75 -20.25
C ARG A 253 -11.90 -11.14 -19.74
N ARG A 254 -11.45 -11.52 -18.55
CA ARG A 254 -11.93 -12.72 -17.83
C ARG A 254 -13.39 -12.53 -17.43
#